data_AF-A0A5C6UTM0-F1
#
_entry.id   AF-A0A5C6UTM0-F1
#
_cell.length_a   1.000
_cell.length_b   1.000
_cell.length_c   1.000
_cell.angle_alpha   90.00
_cell.angle_beta   90.00
_cell.angle_gamma   90.00
#
_symmetry.space_group_name_H-M   'P 1'
#
loop_
_entity.id
_entity.type
_entity.pdbx_description
1 polymer ?
#
loop_
_entity_poly.entity_id
_entity_poly.type
_entity_poly.pdbx_seq_one_letter_code
_entity_poly.pdbx_strand_id
1 'polypeptide(L)'
;MSMVVLSLVAMVVVAPAAAQPAEPARSVAWQFDGEATEAVIEGVAQALSTERSRHLLTPQDVEARVRAQVRPWPSCALGVEPCGSATALAMDALGVELLVRVEVVQQARQLEVNYEIVDWRGAQVSSGSISKGEGREAGFELVRELFDASGVISVESEPAGAQVWLDGEVVGQTPWSGQRAVGRYAYRLILEGYERVDGHVELGSGEAVRLSESLEELPGRLRVLGAPDSAEIWIQDAPMGRAAELLELPAGRYAVEVRAEGYEPLTQVVDVAPARLTETTVTMANQSSLLREIDVAALVANRLHVSVGGELGFHSSSPRQTRGNLDGLEYSFEGWSEQGRSAPRSRRTLGAGGIRLDAIWEGELLGMTLLSLSYAGGGVNEEAELWTRPGGGSVVAEVERRELISLRPLQLRYRMIWQNLVPHAEAGLGVNWERLRARPVGSEASVILSQARAFWSLGAGVRYHFDPRWSVGVSYRTEIYLGREQGAQHLFGVMVGAGIPQIPGLSPQPPEQL
;
A
#
# COMPACT_ATOMS: atom_id res chain seq x y z
N MET A 1 -42.77 -47.05 -0.58
CA MET A 1 -44.00 -46.82 -1.38
C MET A 1 -43.75 -45.66 -2.32
N SER A 2 -44.01 -45.89 -3.60
CA SER A 2 -44.18 -44.97 -4.72
C SER A 2 -43.80 -43.50 -4.55
N MET A 3 -43.01 -42.98 -5.49
CA MET A 3 -43.56 -42.06 -6.50
C MET A 3 -42.57 -41.89 -7.66
N VAL A 4 -43.01 -42.36 -8.83
CA VAL A 4 -42.43 -42.07 -10.14
C VAL A 4 -42.75 -40.62 -10.46
N VAL A 5 -41.73 -39.80 -10.72
CA VAL A 5 -41.89 -38.47 -11.33
C VAL A 5 -41.23 -38.53 -12.70
N LEU A 6 -42.06 -38.48 -13.74
CA LEU A 6 -41.67 -38.36 -15.14
C LEU A 6 -40.96 -37.02 -15.36
N SER A 7 -39.70 -37.03 -15.78
CA SER A 7 -39.06 -35.88 -16.42
C SER A 7 -39.46 -35.86 -17.89
N LEU A 8 -40.21 -34.83 -18.29
CA LEU A 8 -40.37 -34.44 -19.69
C LEU A 8 -39.02 -33.89 -20.20
N VAL A 9 -38.33 -34.67 -21.03
CA VAL A 9 -37.25 -34.17 -21.89
C VAL A 9 -37.91 -33.62 -23.15
N ALA A 10 -37.98 -32.29 -23.28
CA ALA A 10 -38.31 -31.66 -24.55
C ALA A 10 -37.07 -31.78 -25.47
N MET A 11 -37.02 -32.84 -26.28
CA MET A 11 -36.15 -32.89 -27.46
C MET A 11 -36.66 -31.84 -28.45
N VAL A 12 -35.97 -30.70 -28.54
CA VAL A 12 -36.06 -29.84 -29.71
C VAL A 12 -35.37 -30.60 -30.84
N VAL A 13 -36.17 -31.27 -31.67
CA VAL A 13 -35.74 -31.74 -32.98
C VAL A 13 -35.48 -30.50 -33.81
N VAL A 14 -34.22 -30.08 -33.89
CA VAL A 14 -33.76 -29.17 -34.93
C VAL A 14 -33.92 -29.94 -36.24
N ALA A 15 -34.99 -29.65 -36.97
CA ALA A 15 -35.12 -30.08 -38.34
C ALA A 15 -33.84 -29.60 -39.07
N PRO A 16 -33.14 -30.46 -39.82
CA PRO A 16 -32.11 -29.96 -40.71
C PRO A 16 -32.82 -28.97 -41.64
N ALA A 17 -32.39 -27.71 -41.62
CA ALA A 17 -32.78 -26.76 -42.64
C ALA A 17 -32.51 -27.47 -43.97
N ALA A 18 -33.58 -27.70 -44.73
CA ALA A 18 -33.47 -28.28 -46.05
C ALA A 18 -32.45 -27.41 -46.80
N ALA A 19 -31.28 -27.99 -47.08
CA ALA A 19 -30.34 -27.40 -48.00
C ALA A 19 -31.14 -27.11 -49.25
N GLN A 20 -31.31 -25.83 -49.57
CA GLN A 20 -31.82 -25.43 -50.87
C GLN A 20 -30.99 -26.20 -51.90
N PRO A 21 -31.60 -26.83 -52.91
CA PRO A 21 -30.82 -27.44 -53.97
C PRO A 21 -29.92 -26.34 -54.50
N ALA A 22 -28.60 -26.52 -54.37
CA ALA A 22 -27.63 -25.64 -54.99
C ALA A 22 -28.07 -25.51 -56.46
N GLU A 23 -28.35 -24.27 -56.90
CA GLU A 23 -28.62 -24.00 -58.31
C GLU A 23 -27.56 -24.72 -59.13
N PRO A 24 -27.91 -25.34 -60.28
CA PRO A 24 -26.90 -25.96 -61.14
C PRO A 24 -25.80 -24.93 -61.39
N ALA A 25 -24.60 -25.24 -60.92
CA ALA A 25 -23.51 -24.29 -60.81
C ALA A 25 -23.12 -23.77 -62.20
N ARG A 26 -23.54 -22.55 -62.52
CA ARG A 26 -23.25 -21.88 -63.80
C ARG A 26 -21.74 -21.71 -63.92
N SER A 27 -21.09 -22.46 -64.81
CA SER A 27 -19.66 -22.23 -65.04
C SER A 27 -19.48 -20.95 -65.86
N VAL A 28 -18.55 -20.10 -65.42
CA VAL A 28 -18.33 -18.76 -65.99
C VAL A 28 -16.94 -18.72 -66.61
N ALA A 29 -16.88 -18.40 -67.91
CA ALA A 29 -15.61 -18.20 -68.60
C ALA A 29 -15.27 -16.72 -68.65
N TRP A 30 -13.98 -16.41 -68.57
CA TRP A 30 -13.49 -15.05 -68.62
C TRP A 30 -12.52 -14.87 -69.77
N GLN A 31 -12.73 -13.81 -70.53
CA GLN A 31 -11.85 -13.40 -71.60
C GLN A 31 -11.33 -12.00 -71.26
N PHE A 32 -10.04 -11.90 -70.95
CA PHE A 32 -9.38 -10.62 -70.67
C PHE A 32 -8.58 -10.17 -71.89
N ASP A 33 -8.72 -8.89 -72.26
CA ASP A 33 -7.94 -8.23 -73.31
C ASP A 33 -7.42 -6.87 -72.80
N GLY A 34 -6.34 -6.36 -73.39
CA GLY A 34 -5.73 -5.08 -73.03
C GLY A 34 -4.49 -5.14 -72.12
N GLU A 35 -4.17 -4.03 -71.45
CA GLU A 35 -2.95 -3.85 -70.64
C GLU A 35 -3.20 -4.22 -69.17
N ALA A 36 -2.17 -4.71 -68.45
CA ALA A 36 -2.23 -5.05 -67.01
C ALA A 36 -3.30 -6.09 -66.60
N THR A 37 -3.71 -6.96 -67.53
CA THR A 37 -4.72 -8.01 -67.33
C THR A 37 -4.34 -9.03 -66.24
N GLU A 38 -3.06 -9.36 -66.07
CA GLU A 38 -2.60 -10.32 -65.05
C GLU A 38 -2.97 -9.91 -63.62
N ALA A 39 -2.81 -8.63 -63.27
CA ALA A 39 -3.13 -8.11 -61.94
C ALA A 39 -4.64 -8.11 -61.66
N VAL A 40 -5.46 -7.87 -62.69
CA VAL A 40 -6.93 -7.96 -62.60
C VAL A 40 -7.37 -9.41 -62.45
N ILE A 41 -6.79 -10.32 -63.23
CA ILE A 41 -7.06 -11.77 -63.12
C ILE A 41 -6.71 -12.27 -61.71
N GLU A 42 -5.58 -11.85 -61.15
CA GLU A 42 -5.19 -12.20 -59.79
C GLU A 42 -6.18 -11.66 -58.75
N GLY A 43 -6.63 -10.41 -58.91
CA GLY A 43 -7.68 -9.82 -58.07
C GLY A 43 -9.00 -10.59 -58.12
N VAL A 44 -9.49 -10.93 -59.31
CA VAL A 44 -10.70 -11.75 -59.51
C VAL A 44 -10.52 -13.14 -58.88
N ALA A 45 -9.36 -13.76 -59.07
CA ALA A 45 -9.05 -15.07 -58.51
C ALA A 45 -9.03 -15.08 -56.98
N GLN A 46 -8.54 -14.00 -56.36
CA GLN A 46 -8.53 -13.83 -54.90
C GLN A 46 -9.93 -13.49 -54.37
N ALA A 47 -10.69 -12.63 -55.06
CA ALA A 47 -12.06 -12.30 -54.69
C ALA A 47 -12.99 -13.53 -54.74
N LEU A 48 -12.75 -14.46 -55.67
CA LEU A 48 -13.45 -15.74 -55.78
C LEU A 48 -12.75 -16.87 -55.01
N SER A 49 -12.01 -16.59 -53.94
CA SER A 49 -11.11 -17.54 -53.25
C SER A 49 -11.70 -18.96 -53.04
N THR A 50 -12.97 -19.06 -52.59
CA THR A 50 -13.64 -20.34 -52.33
C THR A 50 -14.33 -20.95 -53.56
N GLU A 51 -14.52 -20.17 -54.62
CA GLU A 51 -15.29 -20.54 -55.82
C GLU A 51 -14.48 -20.42 -57.14
N ARG A 52 -13.17 -20.19 -57.03
CA ARG A 52 -12.25 -19.90 -58.15
C ARG A 52 -12.33 -20.93 -59.28
N SER A 53 -12.39 -22.21 -58.94
CA SER A 53 -12.46 -23.32 -59.90
C SER A 53 -13.82 -23.44 -60.63
N ARG A 54 -14.85 -22.75 -60.14
CA ARG A 54 -16.20 -22.73 -60.73
C ARG A 54 -16.44 -21.50 -61.59
N HIS A 55 -15.87 -20.37 -61.18
CA HIS A 55 -16.21 -19.06 -61.75
C HIS A 55 -15.08 -18.36 -62.48
N LEU A 56 -13.85 -18.89 -62.58
CA LEU A 56 -12.77 -18.28 -63.36
C LEU A 56 -12.08 -19.31 -64.28
N LEU A 57 -12.69 -19.58 -65.44
CA LEU A 57 -11.99 -20.33 -66.51
C LEU A 57 -11.16 -19.36 -67.36
N THR A 58 -9.85 -19.40 -67.20
CA THR A 58 -8.91 -18.62 -68.03
C THR A 58 -8.78 -19.22 -69.44
N PRO A 59 -8.22 -18.50 -70.42
CA PRO A 59 -7.97 -19.07 -71.76
C PRO A 59 -7.17 -20.38 -71.74
N GLN A 60 -6.24 -20.54 -70.78
CA GLN A 60 -5.47 -21.77 -70.60
C GLN A 60 -6.33 -22.91 -70.05
N ASP A 61 -7.25 -22.62 -69.11
CA ASP A 61 -8.20 -23.61 -68.58
C ASP A 61 -9.19 -24.06 -69.67
N VAL A 62 -9.63 -23.12 -70.50
CA VAL A 62 -10.48 -23.38 -71.67
C VAL A 62 -9.73 -24.28 -72.66
N GLU A 63 -8.49 -23.97 -73.01
CA GLU A 63 -7.68 -24.78 -73.93
C GLU A 63 -7.43 -26.19 -73.37
N ALA A 64 -7.09 -26.31 -72.08
CA ALA A 64 -6.92 -27.59 -71.42
C ALA A 64 -8.22 -28.42 -71.43
N ARG A 65 -9.38 -27.77 -71.23
CA ARG A 65 -10.70 -28.42 -71.25
C ARG A 65 -11.10 -28.86 -72.67
N VAL A 66 -10.81 -28.05 -73.69
CA VAL A 66 -10.99 -28.44 -75.10
C VAL A 66 -10.13 -29.65 -75.46
N ARG A 67 -8.87 -29.70 -75.00
CA ARG A 67 -7.99 -30.86 -75.22
C ARG A 67 -8.43 -32.11 -74.45
N ALA A 68 -9.08 -31.94 -73.29
CA ALA A 68 -9.49 -33.03 -72.41
C ALA A 68 -10.89 -33.60 -72.72
N GLN A 69 -11.79 -32.84 -73.34
CA GLN A 69 -13.16 -33.27 -73.68
C GLN A 69 -13.40 -33.26 -75.19
N VAL A 70 -13.64 -34.45 -75.75
CA VAL A 70 -14.42 -34.60 -76.98
C VAL A 70 -15.88 -34.72 -76.55
N ARG A 71 -16.57 -33.59 -76.33
CA ARG A 71 -18.04 -33.64 -76.29
C ARG A 71 -18.56 -34.06 -77.67
N PRO A 72 -19.67 -34.82 -77.76
CA PRO A 72 -20.37 -34.97 -79.03
C PRO A 72 -20.71 -33.58 -79.57
N TRP A 73 -20.58 -33.41 -80.90
CA TRP A 73 -20.92 -32.16 -81.58
C TRP A 73 -22.29 -31.67 -81.10
N PRO A 74 -22.44 -30.36 -80.83
CA PRO A 74 -23.71 -29.82 -80.35
C PRO A 74 -24.84 -30.19 -81.32
N SER A 75 -26.05 -30.42 -80.80
CA SER A 75 -27.22 -30.90 -81.56
C SER A 75 -27.48 -30.07 -82.82
N CYS A 76 -27.21 -28.77 -82.76
CA CYS A 76 -27.30 -27.88 -83.91
C CYS A 76 -26.27 -28.18 -85.02
N ALA A 77 -25.03 -28.54 -84.70
CA ALA A 77 -24.02 -28.95 -85.68
C ALA A 77 -24.33 -30.32 -86.30
N LEU A 78 -25.18 -31.11 -85.66
CA LEU A 78 -25.75 -32.36 -86.18
C LEU A 78 -27.05 -32.13 -87.00
N GLY A 79 -27.47 -30.87 -87.18
CA GLY A 79 -28.66 -30.50 -87.94
C GLY A 79 -30.00 -30.78 -87.24
N VAL A 80 -29.97 -31.04 -85.92
CA VAL A 80 -31.17 -31.31 -85.12
C VAL A 80 -31.95 -30.03 -84.81
N GLU A 81 -31.25 -28.89 -84.73
CA GLU A 81 -31.81 -27.56 -84.47
C GLU A 81 -30.94 -26.47 -85.16
N PRO A 82 -31.45 -25.25 -85.39
CA PRO A 82 -30.65 -24.18 -85.97
C PRO A 82 -29.50 -23.76 -85.03
N CYS A 83 -28.28 -23.64 -85.57
CA CYS A 83 -27.13 -23.14 -84.82
C CYS A 83 -27.39 -21.70 -84.34
N GLY A 84 -27.08 -21.46 -83.06
CA GLY A 84 -26.98 -20.11 -82.52
C GLY A 84 -25.77 -19.35 -83.07
N SER A 85 -25.43 -18.24 -82.44
CA SER A 85 -24.19 -17.51 -82.76
C SER A 85 -22.95 -18.40 -82.57
N ALA A 86 -21.84 -18.07 -83.23
CA ALA A 86 -20.57 -18.80 -83.05
C ALA A 86 -20.13 -18.83 -81.58
N THR A 87 -20.43 -17.76 -80.82
CA THR A 87 -20.17 -17.67 -79.38
C THR A 87 -21.04 -18.63 -78.57
N ALA A 88 -22.34 -18.72 -78.88
CA ALA A 88 -23.25 -19.68 -78.23
C ALA A 88 -22.79 -21.13 -78.43
N LEU A 89 -22.38 -21.46 -79.66
CA LEU A 89 -21.87 -22.79 -80.01
C LEU A 89 -20.61 -23.14 -79.22
N ALA A 90 -19.69 -22.18 -79.07
CA ALA A 90 -18.47 -22.36 -78.31
C ALA A 90 -18.73 -22.51 -76.80
N MET A 91 -19.65 -21.73 -76.24
CA MET A 91 -20.03 -21.80 -74.83
C MET A 91 -20.68 -23.15 -74.48
N ASP A 92 -21.59 -23.65 -75.33
CA ASP A 92 -22.22 -24.97 -75.16
C ASP A 92 -21.19 -26.11 -75.21
N ALA A 93 -20.25 -26.05 -76.17
CA ALA A 93 -19.16 -27.01 -76.28
C ALA A 93 -18.24 -27.03 -75.04
N LEU A 94 -18.02 -25.88 -74.41
CA LEU A 94 -17.22 -25.75 -73.18
C LEU A 94 -18.01 -26.05 -71.90
N GLY A 95 -19.35 -26.08 -72.00
CA GLY A 95 -20.27 -26.20 -70.87
C GLY A 95 -20.31 -24.96 -69.98
N VAL A 96 -20.13 -23.79 -70.59
CA VAL A 96 -20.10 -22.47 -69.95
C VAL A 96 -21.45 -21.81 -70.17
N GLU A 97 -22.01 -21.23 -69.12
CA GLU A 97 -23.34 -20.59 -69.18
C GLU A 97 -23.26 -19.07 -69.30
N LEU A 98 -22.15 -18.48 -68.86
CA LEU A 98 -21.87 -17.05 -68.90
C LEU A 98 -20.44 -16.82 -69.36
N LEU A 99 -20.26 -15.90 -70.31
CA LEU A 99 -18.96 -15.42 -70.74
C LEU A 99 -18.82 -13.96 -70.30
N VAL A 100 -17.84 -13.67 -69.46
CA VAL A 100 -17.48 -12.32 -69.06
C VAL A 100 -16.28 -11.89 -69.90
N ARG A 101 -16.47 -10.92 -70.79
CA ARG A 101 -15.37 -10.29 -71.52
C ARG A 101 -14.99 -9.02 -70.80
N VAL A 102 -13.69 -8.85 -70.61
CA VAL A 102 -13.11 -7.76 -69.85
C VAL A 102 -12.02 -7.12 -70.71
N GLU A 103 -12.18 -5.85 -71.02
CA GLU A 103 -11.17 -5.05 -71.71
C GLU A 103 -10.57 -4.06 -70.71
N VAL A 104 -9.26 -4.16 -70.48
CA VAL A 104 -8.53 -3.32 -69.53
C VAL A 104 -7.73 -2.26 -70.30
N VAL A 105 -8.09 -1.00 -70.09
CA VAL A 105 -7.45 0.16 -70.71
C VAL A 105 -6.78 1.00 -69.63
N GLN A 106 -5.46 1.19 -69.74
CA GLN A 106 -4.73 2.10 -68.85
C GLN A 106 -4.99 3.56 -69.26
N GLN A 107 -5.70 4.31 -68.41
CA GLN A 107 -5.93 5.74 -68.58
C GLN A 107 -5.18 6.53 -67.49
N ALA A 108 -4.04 7.11 -67.85
CA ALA A 108 -3.16 7.83 -66.93
C ALA A 108 -2.76 7.00 -65.69
N ARG A 109 -3.31 7.30 -64.50
CA ARG A 109 -3.05 6.58 -63.24
C ARG A 109 -4.21 5.67 -62.81
N GLN A 110 -5.16 5.40 -63.69
CA GLN A 110 -6.29 4.52 -63.42
C GLN A 110 -6.39 3.45 -64.51
N LEU A 111 -6.87 2.28 -64.12
CA LEU A 111 -7.28 1.20 -64.98
C LEU A 111 -8.78 1.34 -65.20
N GLU A 112 -9.18 1.59 -66.44
CA GLU A 112 -10.56 1.50 -66.87
C GLU A 112 -10.81 0.07 -67.33
N VAL A 113 -11.71 -0.64 -66.65
CA VAL A 113 -12.02 -2.04 -66.91
C VAL A 113 -13.44 -2.09 -67.42
N ASN A 114 -13.57 -2.21 -68.74
CA ASN A 114 -14.85 -2.36 -69.41
C ASN A 114 -15.22 -3.83 -69.43
N TYR A 115 -16.46 -4.15 -69.09
CA TYR A 115 -16.92 -5.54 -69.11
C TYR A 115 -18.23 -5.69 -69.88
N GLU A 116 -18.39 -6.82 -70.55
CA GLU A 116 -19.65 -7.29 -71.10
C GLU A 116 -19.92 -8.73 -70.67
N ILE A 117 -21.17 -8.98 -70.26
CA ILE A 117 -21.65 -10.31 -69.92
C ILE A 117 -22.45 -10.83 -71.10
N VAL A 118 -22.06 -11.99 -71.60
CA VAL A 118 -22.71 -12.70 -72.68
C VAL A 118 -23.36 -13.97 -72.13
N ASP A 119 -24.65 -14.16 -72.41
CA ASP A 119 -25.37 -15.36 -71.99
C ASP A 119 -25.09 -16.58 -72.88
N TRP A 120 -25.62 -17.74 -72.50
CA TRP A 120 -25.50 -18.99 -73.26
C TRP A 120 -26.03 -18.91 -74.71
N ARG A 121 -26.82 -17.89 -75.07
CA ARG A 121 -27.30 -17.65 -76.45
C ARG A 121 -26.34 -16.77 -77.26
N GLY A 122 -25.26 -16.30 -76.64
CA GLY A 122 -24.32 -15.36 -77.23
C GLY A 122 -24.86 -13.93 -77.30
N ALA A 123 -25.91 -13.59 -76.54
CA ALA A 123 -26.45 -12.23 -76.46
C ALA A 123 -25.79 -11.48 -75.29
N GLN A 124 -25.41 -10.23 -75.53
CA GLN A 124 -24.99 -9.32 -74.46
C GLN A 124 -26.19 -9.03 -73.55
N VAL A 125 -26.07 -9.40 -72.28
CA VAL A 125 -27.12 -9.23 -71.26
C VAL A 125 -26.82 -8.10 -70.28
N SER A 126 -25.54 -7.76 -70.11
CA SER A 126 -25.11 -6.64 -69.27
C SER A 126 -23.76 -6.13 -69.76
N SER A 127 -23.46 -4.87 -69.49
CA SER A 127 -22.13 -4.29 -69.67
C SER A 127 -21.95 -3.11 -68.74
N GLY A 128 -20.71 -2.84 -68.36
CA GLY A 128 -20.36 -1.73 -67.48
C GLY A 128 -18.90 -1.35 -67.63
N SER A 129 -18.49 -0.37 -66.83
CA SER A 129 -17.10 0.07 -66.74
C SER A 129 -16.79 0.45 -65.31
N ILE A 130 -15.67 -0.07 -64.78
CA ILE A 130 -15.14 0.29 -63.47
C ILE A 130 -13.79 1.01 -63.65
N SER A 131 -13.50 1.96 -62.78
CA SER A 131 -12.23 2.70 -62.80
C SER A 131 -11.54 2.57 -61.45
N LYS A 132 -10.34 1.98 -61.43
CA LYS A 132 -9.56 1.72 -60.21
C LYS A 132 -8.08 2.02 -60.38
N GLY A 133 -7.37 2.29 -59.29
CA GLY A 133 -5.94 2.62 -59.33
C GLY A 133 -5.03 1.40 -59.51
N GLU A 134 -5.46 0.23 -59.03
CA GLU A 134 -4.67 -1.00 -59.01
C GLU A 134 -5.47 -2.18 -59.59
N GLY A 135 -4.81 -3.06 -60.34
CA GLY A 135 -5.47 -4.18 -61.01
C GLY A 135 -6.13 -5.15 -60.03
N ARG A 136 -5.48 -5.38 -58.87
CA ARG A 136 -6.03 -6.23 -57.81
C ARG A 136 -7.36 -5.69 -57.28
N GLU A 137 -7.44 -4.39 -56.98
CA GLU A 137 -8.66 -3.73 -56.52
C GLU A 137 -9.75 -3.77 -57.59
N ALA A 138 -9.38 -3.57 -58.86
CA ALA A 138 -10.29 -3.71 -59.99
C ALA A 138 -10.90 -5.11 -60.08
N GLY A 139 -10.11 -6.16 -59.83
CA GLY A 139 -10.61 -7.53 -59.83
C GLY A 139 -11.64 -7.81 -58.71
N PHE A 140 -11.41 -7.30 -57.50
CA PHE A 140 -12.40 -7.41 -56.41
C PHE A 140 -13.69 -6.65 -56.72
N GLU A 141 -13.58 -5.42 -57.23
CA GLU A 141 -14.74 -4.61 -57.58
C GLU A 141 -15.56 -5.24 -58.71
N LEU A 142 -14.89 -5.82 -59.71
CA LEU A 142 -15.54 -6.53 -60.81
C LEU A 142 -16.34 -7.75 -60.30
N VAL A 143 -15.78 -8.53 -59.38
CA VAL A 143 -16.50 -9.67 -58.77
C VAL A 143 -17.67 -9.19 -57.93
N ARG A 144 -17.51 -8.09 -57.19
CA ARG A 144 -18.56 -7.46 -56.39
C ARG A 144 -19.75 -7.02 -57.25
N GLU A 145 -19.50 -6.36 -58.38
CA GLU A 145 -20.55 -5.92 -59.31
C GLU A 145 -21.24 -7.06 -60.04
N LEU A 146 -20.47 -8.07 -60.48
CA LEU A 146 -20.98 -9.14 -61.34
C LEU A 146 -21.76 -10.23 -60.60
N PHE A 147 -21.38 -10.53 -59.36
CA PHE A 147 -21.92 -11.69 -58.62
C PHE A 147 -22.63 -11.31 -57.31
N ASP A 148 -22.69 -10.03 -56.95
CA ASP A 148 -23.11 -9.59 -55.60
C ASP A 148 -22.39 -10.38 -54.50
N ALA A 149 -21.11 -10.67 -54.76
CA ALA A 149 -20.32 -11.58 -53.96
C ALA A 149 -20.15 -11.00 -52.55
N SER A 150 -20.40 -11.85 -51.56
CA SER A 150 -20.32 -11.47 -50.15
C SER A 150 -19.73 -12.59 -49.31
N GLY A 151 -19.18 -12.21 -48.17
CA GLY A 151 -18.69 -13.10 -47.12
C GLY A 151 -19.16 -12.63 -45.75
N VAL A 152 -18.75 -13.33 -44.71
CA VAL A 152 -19.07 -13.00 -43.31
C VAL A 152 -17.79 -12.61 -42.57
N ILE A 153 -17.81 -11.45 -41.91
CA ILE A 153 -16.76 -11.05 -40.98
C ILE A 153 -17.30 -11.25 -39.56
N SER A 154 -16.54 -11.96 -38.73
CA SER A 154 -16.81 -12.10 -37.29
C SER A 154 -15.66 -11.49 -36.51
N VAL A 155 -15.96 -10.56 -35.61
CA VAL A 155 -14.98 -9.79 -34.83
C VAL A 155 -15.22 -10.03 -33.35
N GLU A 156 -14.19 -10.50 -32.66
CA GLU A 156 -14.19 -10.77 -31.22
C GLU A 156 -13.05 -10.02 -30.56
N SER A 157 -13.25 -9.63 -29.30
CA SER A 157 -12.18 -9.05 -28.49
C SER A 157 -12.19 -9.59 -27.08
N GLU A 158 -11.01 -9.58 -26.46
CA GLU A 158 -10.83 -9.83 -25.03
C GLU A 158 -10.27 -8.57 -24.37
N PRO A 159 -11.03 -7.88 -23.50
CA PRO A 159 -12.43 -8.15 -23.13
C PRO A 159 -13.45 -7.82 -24.24
N ALA A 160 -14.65 -8.41 -24.14
CA ALA A 160 -15.77 -8.16 -25.05
C ALA A 160 -16.45 -6.79 -24.79
N GLY A 161 -17.22 -6.30 -25.76
CA GLY A 161 -17.94 -5.03 -25.69
C GLY A 161 -17.22 -3.86 -26.37
N ALA A 162 -16.10 -4.12 -27.05
CA ALA A 162 -15.37 -3.11 -27.81
C ALA A 162 -16.21 -2.64 -29.00
N GLN A 163 -16.29 -1.33 -29.22
CA GLN A 163 -16.97 -0.76 -30.38
C GLN A 163 -16.20 -1.12 -31.65
N VAL A 164 -16.89 -1.73 -32.61
CA VAL A 164 -16.34 -2.17 -33.90
C VAL A 164 -16.61 -1.10 -34.94
N TRP A 165 -15.54 -0.60 -35.54
CA TRP A 165 -15.57 0.28 -36.69
C TRP A 165 -15.07 -0.48 -37.92
N LEU A 166 -15.77 -0.36 -39.04
CA LEU A 166 -15.34 -0.86 -40.36
C LEU A 166 -15.40 0.30 -41.36
N ASP A 167 -14.29 0.58 -42.04
CA ASP A 167 -14.12 1.68 -43.00
C ASP A 167 -14.57 3.05 -42.47
N GLY A 168 -14.42 3.27 -41.16
CA GLY A 168 -14.80 4.51 -40.50
C GLY A 168 -16.27 4.59 -40.06
N GLU A 169 -17.06 3.54 -40.21
CA GLU A 169 -18.44 3.45 -39.72
C GLU A 169 -18.57 2.50 -38.53
N VAL A 170 -19.36 2.88 -37.52
CA VAL A 170 -19.67 2.02 -36.37
C VAL A 170 -20.68 0.95 -36.78
N VAL A 171 -20.28 -0.31 -36.70
CA VAL A 171 -21.14 -1.45 -37.10
C VAL A 171 -21.73 -2.21 -35.91
N GLY A 172 -21.17 -2.06 -34.70
CA GLY A 172 -21.65 -2.72 -33.50
C GLY A 172 -20.62 -2.78 -32.38
N GLN A 173 -20.74 -3.79 -31.51
CA GLN A 173 -19.79 -4.09 -30.44
C GLN A 173 -19.39 -5.56 -30.48
N THR A 174 -18.17 -5.89 -30.05
CA THR A 174 -17.69 -7.28 -29.98
C THR A 174 -18.45 -8.08 -28.91
N PRO A 175 -18.77 -9.36 -29.15
CA PRO A 175 -18.62 -10.07 -30.42
C PRO A 175 -19.64 -9.55 -31.46
N TRP A 176 -19.15 -9.25 -32.67
CA TRP A 176 -19.95 -8.79 -33.79
C TRP A 176 -19.79 -9.72 -34.98
N SER A 177 -20.86 -9.98 -35.73
CA SER A 177 -20.80 -10.73 -36.99
C SER A 177 -21.73 -10.09 -38.00
N GLY A 178 -21.28 -9.97 -39.25
CA GLY A 178 -22.06 -9.36 -40.31
C GLY A 178 -21.60 -9.79 -41.70
N GLN A 179 -22.57 -9.89 -42.61
CA GLN A 179 -22.31 -10.11 -44.02
C GLN A 179 -21.83 -8.82 -44.67
N ARG A 180 -20.78 -8.90 -45.49
CA ARG A 180 -20.16 -7.78 -46.19
C ARG A 180 -19.81 -8.19 -47.61
N ALA A 181 -19.78 -7.22 -48.50
CA ALA A 181 -19.34 -7.44 -49.88
C ALA A 181 -17.88 -7.90 -49.88
N VAL A 182 -17.46 -8.61 -50.93
CA VAL A 182 -16.04 -8.94 -51.08
C VAL A 182 -15.19 -7.67 -51.19
N GLY A 183 -14.02 -7.67 -50.56
CA GLY A 183 -13.15 -6.50 -50.53
C GLY A 183 -12.22 -6.45 -49.33
N ARG A 184 -11.53 -5.31 -49.19
CA ARG A 184 -10.64 -5.02 -48.08
C ARG A 184 -11.29 -3.98 -47.16
N TYR A 185 -11.38 -4.31 -45.88
CA TYR A 185 -11.98 -3.48 -44.85
C TYR A 185 -10.93 -3.04 -43.84
N ALA A 186 -10.84 -1.76 -43.53
CA ALA A 186 -10.08 -1.26 -42.38
C ALA A 186 -10.95 -1.39 -41.13
N TYR A 187 -10.46 -2.12 -40.11
CA TYR A 187 -11.17 -2.25 -38.84
C TYR A 187 -10.49 -1.45 -37.73
N ARG A 188 -11.30 -0.94 -36.81
CA ARG A 188 -10.83 -0.34 -35.55
C ARG A 188 -11.69 -0.81 -34.39
N LEU A 189 -11.03 -1.20 -33.30
CA LEU A 189 -11.66 -1.56 -32.04
C LEU A 189 -11.37 -0.49 -30.99
N ILE A 190 -12.41 0.00 -30.33
CA ILE A 190 -12.31 1.00 -29.26
C ILE A 190 -13.08 0.50 -28.05
N LEU A 191 -12.41 0.47 -26.89
CA LEU A 191 -13.03 0.19 -25.60
C LEU A 191 -12.52 1.20 -24.57
N GLU A 192 -13.41 1.71 -23.72
CA GLU A 192 -13.04 2.70 -22.70
C GLU A 192 -12.00 2.11 -21.73
N GLY A 193 -10.87 2.81 -21.55
CA GLY A 193 -9.78 2.36 -20.68
C GLY A 193 -8.78 1.41 -21.35
N TYR A 194 -8.94 1.09 -22.64
CA TYR A 194 -8.03 0.22 -23.37
C TYR A 194 -7.37 0.94 -24.55
N GLU A 195 -6.23 0.43 -25.01
CA GLU A 195 -5.57 0.91 -26.22
C GLU A 195 -6.40 0.54 -27.47
N ARG A 196 -6.46 1.46 -28.44
CA ARG A 196 -7.15 1.22 -29.71
C ARG A 196 -6.37 0.21 -30.55
N VAL A 197 -7.08 -0.70 -31.21
CA VAL A 197 -6.49 -1.61 -32.20
C VAL A 197 -7.00 -1.24 -33.58
N ASP A 198 -6.09 -1.11 -34.54
CA ASP A 198 -6.39 -0.81 -35.93
C ASP A 198 -5.75 -1.89 -36.83
N GLY A 199 -6.49 -2.34 -37.83
CA GLY A 199 -6.00 -3.35 -38.76
C GLY A 199 -6.79 -3.36 -40.07
N HIS A 200 -6.50 -4.35 -40.90
CA HIS A 200 -7.21 -4.55 -42.17
C HIS A 200 -7.55 -6.03 -42.31
N VAL A 201 -8.70 -6.30 -42.90
CA VAL A 201 -9.15 -7.65 -43.23
C VAL A 201 -9.56 -7.70 -44.69
N GLU A 202 -9.22 -8.79 -45.36
CA GLU A 202 -9.65 -9.07 -46.73
C GLU A 202 -10.72 -10.17 -46.69
N LEU A 203 -11.78 -10.00 -47.46
CA LEU A 203 -12.94 -10.88 -47.49
C LEU A 203 -13.20 -11.36 -48.91
N GLY A 204 -13.10 -12.67 -49.15
CA GLY A 204 -13.48 -13.32 -50.40
C GLY A 204 -14.95 -13.79 -50.44
N SER A 205 -15.40 -14.20 -51.63
CA SER A 205 -16.76 -14.70 -51.88
C SER A 205 -16.99 -15.97 -51.08
N GLY A 206 -18.12 -16.04 -50.36
CA GLY A 206 -18.49 -17.19 -49.53
C GLY A 206 -17.56 -17.45 -48.34
N GLU A 207 -16.57 -16.58 -48.10
CA GLU A 207 -15.61 -16.73 -47.03
C GLU A 207 -16.19 -16.28 -45.68
N ALA A 208 -15.81 -16.95 -44.61
CA ALA A 208 -16.10 -16.55 -43.24
C ALA A 208 -14.79 -16.24 -42.50
N VAL A 209 -14.47 -14.96 -42.34
CA VAL A 209 -13.24 -14.51 -41.68
C VAL A 209 -13.52 -14.22 -40.21
N ARG A 210 -12.65 -14.72 -39.33
CA ARG A 210 -12.72 -14.47 -37.88
C ARG A 210 -11.51 -13.64 -37.44
N LEU A 211 -11.78 -12.50 -36.83
CA LEU A 211 -10.81 -11.63 -36.19
C LEU A 211 -10.96 -11.77 -34.67
N SER A 212 -9.87 -12.05 -33.97
CA SER A 212 -9.83 -12.12 -32.51
C SER A 212 -8.66 -11.28 -32.01
N GLU A 213 -8.97 -10.20 -31.30
CA GLU A 213 -7.99 -9.23 -30.81
C GLU A 213 -7.99 -9.16 -29.28
N SER A 214 -6.82 -9.07 -28.65
CA SER A 214 -6.69 -8.80 -27.21
C SER A 214 -6.41 -7.32 -26.99
N LEU A 215 -7.22 -6.65 -26.18
CA LEU A 215 -7.06 -5.23 -25.89
C LEU A 215 -6.21 -5.04 -24.63
N GLU A 216 -5.22 -4.16 -24.70
CA GLU A 216 -4.36 -3.83 -23.55
C GLU A 216 -4.94 -2.65 -22.75
N GLU A 217 -4.96 -2.76 -21.43
CA GLU A 217 -5.42 -1.69 -20.54
C GLU A 217 -4.46 -0.50 -20.56
N LEU A 218 -5.01 0.71 -20.68
CA LEU A 218 -4.23 1.93 -20.54
C LEU A 218 -3.84 2.12 -19.06
N PRO A 219 -2.62 2.63 -18.80
CA PRO A 219 -2.19 2.91 -17.43
C PRO A 219 -3.14 3.91 -16.75
N GLY A 220 -3.37 3.69 -15.46
CA GLY A 220 -4.01 4.65 -14.59
C GLY A 220 -2.98 5.59 -13.95
N ARG A 221 -3.48 6.58 -13.21
CA ARG A 221 -2.64 7.53 -12.48
C ARG A 221 -3.03 7.55 -11.01
N LEU A 222 -2.05 7.50 -10.12
CA LEU A 222 -2.24 7.55 -8.67
C LEU A 222 -1.61 8.83 -8.11
N ARG A 223 -2.33 9.51 -7.22
CA ARG A 223 -1.80 10.60 -6.40
C ARG A 223 -2.16 10.38 -4.93
N VAL A 224 -1.15 10.36 -4.06
CA VAL A 224 -1.33 10.22 -2.61
C VAL A 224 -1.24 11.60 -1.96
N LEU A 225 -2.27 12.00 -1.21
CA LEU A 225 -2.39 13.29 -0.54
C LEU A 225 -2.38 13.14 0.98
N GLY A 226 -2.10 14.21 1.72
CA GLY A 226 -2.15 14.23 3.19
C GLY A 226 -0.94 13.63 3.91
N ALA A 227 0.04 13.11 3.16
CA ALA A 227 1.34 12.72 3.70
C ALA A 227 2.29 13.94 3.79
N PRO A 228 3.31 13.90 4.68
CA PRO A 228 4.38 14.90 4.71
C PRO A 228 5.14 15.01 3.38
N ASP A 229 5.73 16.17 3.08
CA ASP A 229 6.48 16.43 1.82
C ASP A 229 7.68 15.48 1.62
N SER A 230 8.23 14.92 2.70
CA SER A 230 9.33 13.95 2.67
C SER A 230 8.88 12.51 2.50
N ALA A 231 7.59 12.25 2.32
CA ALA A 231 7.06 10.89 2.24
C ALA A 231 7.35 10.24 0.88
N GLU A 232 7.88 9.03 0.93
CA GLU A 232 8.12 8.16 -0.22
C GLU A 232 7.02 7.12 -0.36
N ILE A 233 6.63 6.84 -1.61
CA ILE A 233 5.64 5.84 -1.97
C ILE A 233 6.37 4.56 -2.40
N TRP A 234 6.01 3.46 -1.78
CA TRP A 234 6.54 2.13 -2.03
C TRP A 234 5.42 1.19 -2.45
N ILE A 235 5.65 0.40 -3.49
CA ILE A 235 4.73 -0.64 -3.98
C ILE A 235 5.56 -1.90 -4.20
N GLN A 236 5.17 -3.01 -3.56
CA GLN A 236 5.90 -4.30 -3.65
C GLN A 236 7.40 -4.15 -3.36
N ASP A 237 7.75 -3.44 -2.29
CA ASP A 237 9.13 -3.17 -1.85
C ASP A 237 9.99 -2.38 -2.85
N ALA A 238 9.39 -1.76 -3.87
CA ALA A 238 10.08 -0.86 -4.80
C ALA A 238 9.64 0.60 -4.59
N PRO A 239 10.58 1.57 -4.54
CA PRO A 239 10.24 2.99 -4.46
C PRO A 239 9.70 3.49 -5.79
N MET A 240 8.49 4.06 -5.78
CA MET A 240 7.79 4.53 -6.99
C MET A 240 7.89 6.04 -7.18
N GLY A 241 8.10 6.81 -6.11
CA GLY A 241 8.18 8.27 -6.15
C GLY A 241 7.81 8.90 -4.80
N ARG A 242 7.48 10.19 -4.78
CA ARG A 242 7.09 10.91 -3.55
C ARG A 242 5.58 11.09 -3.44
N ALA A 243 5.12 11.34 -2.22
CA ALA A 243 3.75 11.80 -1.99
C ALA A 243 3.45 13.09 -2.77
N ALA A 244 2.19 13.29 -3.13
CA ALA A 244 1.68 14.35 -4.00
C ALA A 244 2.15 14.35 -5.47
N GLU A 245 3.14 13.53 -5.85
CA GLU A 245 3.50 13.31 -7.25
C GLU A 245 2.45 12.44 -7.98
N LEU A 246 2.39 12.58 -9.30
CA LEU A 246 1.51 11.81 -10.16
C LEU A 246 2.26 10.57 -10.63
N LEU A 247 1.85 9.40 -10.16
CA LEU A 247 2.45 8.11 -10.52
C LEU A 247 1.63 7.42 -11.61
N GLU A 248 2.27 7.05 -12.72
CA GLU A 248 1.66 6.22 -13.75
C GLU A 248 1.88 4.74 -13.42
N LEU A 249 0.79 3.99 -13.32
CA LEU A 249 0.80 2.59 -12.94
C LEU A 249 -0.16 1.82 -13.88
N PRO A 250 0.13 0.54 -14.20
CA PRO A 250 -0.87 -0.33 -14.80
C PRO A 250 -2.16 -0.32 -13.97
N ALA A 251 -3.30 -0.54 -14.62
CA ALA A 251 -4.54 -0.70 -13.87
C ALA A 251 -4.46 -1.96 -12.99
N GLY A 252 -4.99 -1.85 -11.78
CA GLY A 252 -4.88 -2.93 -10.80
C GLY A 252 -4.98 -2.48 -9.36
N ARG A 253 -4.87 -3.45 -8.46
CA ARG A 253 -4.98 -3.27 -7.01
C ARG A 253 -3.61 -3.31 -6.37
N TYR A 254 -3.23 -2.23 -5.71
CA TYR A 254 -1.90 -2.06 -5.14
C TYR A 254 -1.96 -1.88 -3.61
N ALA A 255 -1.06 -2.56 -2.89
CA ALA A 255 -0.75 -2.23 -1.51
C ALA A 255 0.32 -1.13 -1.52
N VAL A 256 -0.14 0.10 -1.29
CA VAL A 256 0.69 1.30 -1.30
C VAL A 256 1.20 1.54 0.12
N GLU A 257 2.50 1.42 0.32
CA GLU A 257 3.16 1.75 1.58
C GLU A 257 3.76 3.15 1.50
N VAL A 258 3.39 4.00 2.47
CA VAL A 258 3.90 5.37 2.59
C VAL A 258 4.90 5.41 3.73
N ARG A 259 6.13 5.81 3.44
CA ARG A 259 7.23 5.91 4.41
C ARG A 259 7.69 7.36 4.54
N ALA A 260 7.85 7.84 5.76
CA ALA A 260 8.40 9.17 6.03
C ALA A 260 9.22 9.15 7.32
N GLU A 261 10.29 9.93 7.38
CA GLU A 261 11.14 10.03 8.57
C GLU A 261 10.34 10.58 9.76
N GLY A 262 10.39 9.88 10.91
CA GLY A 262 9.66 10.26 12.12
C GLY A 262 8.16 9.89 12.11
N TYR A 263 7.72 9.07 11.15
CA TYR A 263 6.34 8.57 11.08
C TYR A 263 6.31 7.05 11.02
N GLU A 264 5.23 6.45 11.49
CA GLU A 264 4.98 5.02 11.31
C GLU A 264 4.65 4.75 9.83
N PRO A 265 5.27 3.72 9.20
CA PRO A 265 4.90 3.31 7.85
C PRO A 265 3.42 2.96 7.78
N LEU A 266 2.73 3.46 6.76
CA LEU A 266 1.31 3.23 6.56
C LEU A 266 1.09 2.47 5.25
N THR A 267 0.45 1.30 5.33
CA THR A 267 0.05 0.54 4.15
C THR A 267 -1.44 0.68 3.89
N GLN A 268 -1.81 1.10 2.69
CA GLN A 268 -3.20 1.21 2.24
C GLN A 268 -3.39 0.51 0.90
N VAL A 269 -4.49 -0.22 0.75
CA VAL A 269 -4.85 -0.84 -0.53
C VAL A 269 -5.62 0.16 -1.38
N VAL A 270 -5.16 0.38 -2.61
CA VAL A 270 -5.75 1.33 -3.57
C VAL A 270 -6.02 0.62 -4.89
N ASP A 271 -7.21 0.83 -5.45
CA ASP A 271 -7.60 0.36 -6.77
C ASP A 271 -7.35 1.46 -7.81
N VAL A 272 -6.41 1.22 -8.71
CA VAL A 272 -6.05 2.13 -9.81
C VAL A 272 -6.84 1.71 -11.05
N ALA A 273 -7.74 2.59 -11.50
CA ALA A 273 -8.57 2.35 -12.69
C ALA A 273 -7.84 2.78 -13.97
N PRO A 274 -8.03 2.07 -15.10
CA PRO A 274 -7.37 2.40 -16.36
C PRO A 274 -7.77 3.78 -16.87
N ALA A 275 -6.81 4.51 -17.44
CA ALA A 275 -6.97 5.86 -18.00
C ALA A 275 -7.60 6.91 -17.05
N ARG A 276 -7.64 6.67 -15.73
CA ARG A 276 -8.24 7.55 -14.73
C ARG A 276 -7.23 7.98 -13.67
N LEU A 277 -7.51 9.12 -13.05
CA LEU A 277 -6.79 9.60 -11.88
C LEU A 277 -7.49 9.10 -10.61
N THR A 278 -6.77 8.31 -9.82
CA THR A 278 -7.16 7.89 -8.47
C THR A 278 -6.41 8.75 -7.45
N GLU A 279 -7.15 9.43 -6.59
CA GLU A 279 -6.60 10.19 -5.47
C GLU A 279 -6.93 9.49 -4.15
N THR A 280 -5.92 9.25 -3.33
CA THR A 280 -6.12 8.74 -1.96
C THR A 280 -5.54 9.74 -0.97
N THR A 281 -6.22 9.91 0.17
CA THR A 281 -5.73 10.76 1.26
C THR A 281 -5.33 9.88 2.42
N VAL A 282 -4.11 10.07 2.92
CA VAL A 282 -3.57 9.39 4.09
C VAL A 282 -3.33 10.37 5.23
N THR A 283 -3.29 9.87 6.45
CA THR A 283 -2.85 10.63 7.62
C THR A 283 -1.87 9.78 8.39
N MET A 284 -0.61 10.19 8.41
CA MET A 284 0.46 9.41 9.05
C MET A 284 0.54 9.74 10.55
N ALA A 285 0.70 8.70 11.37
CA ALA A 285 0.96 8.85 12.79
C ALA A 285 2.44 9.17 13.03
N ASN A 286 2.71 10.25 13.76
CA ASN A 286 4.07 10.61 14.15
C ASN A 286 4.60 9.57 15.15
N GLN A 287 5.79 9.02 14.89
CA GLN A 287 6.52 8.24 15.88
C GLN A 287 7.00 9.21 16.95
N SER A 288 6.20 9.39 18.01
CA SER A 288 6.54 10.30 19.10
C SER A 288 7.95 9.98 19.62
N SER A 289 8.88 10.92 19.44
CA SER A 289 10.27 10.75 19.87
C SER A 289 10.42 10.60 21.39
N LEU A 290 9.40 11.02 22.14
CA LEU A 290 9.32 10.91 23.60
C LEU A 290 8.70 9.59 24.06
N LEU A 291 7.56 9.21 23.50
CA LEU A 291 6.78 8.04 23.95
C LEU A 291 7.00 6.88 22.99
N ARG A 292 7.80 5.90 23.41
CA ARG A 292 8.23 4.76 22.57
C ARG A 292 7.86 3.46 23.24
N GLU A 293 7.41 2.50 22.45
CA GLU A 293 7.27 1.12 22.94
C GLU A 293 8.62 0.61 23.46
N ILE A 294 8.57 -0.05 24.61
CA ILE A 294 9.72 -0.68 25.25
C ILE A 294 9.38 -2.15 25.49
N ASP A 295 10.36 -3.02 25.26
CA ASP A 295 10.22 -4.44 25.56
C ASP A 295 10.06 -4.62 27.09
N VAL A 296 8.84 -4.92 27.51
CA VAL A 296 8.48 -5.16 28.91
C VAL A 296 9.27 -6.34 29.49
N ALA A 297 9.53 -7.38 28.68
CA ALA A 297 10.31 -8.53 29.11
C ALA A 297 11.77 -8.15 29.37
N ALA A 298 12.36 -7.31 28.50
CA ALA A 298 13.71 -6.79 28.71
C ALA A 298 13.82 -5.89 29.95
N LEU A 299 12.78 -5.09 30.23
CA LEU A 299 12.71 -4.23 31.41
C LEU A 299 12.56 -5.04 32.72
N VAL A 300 11.88 -6.19 32.67
CA VAL A 300 11.72 -7.11 33.81
C VAL A 300 12.92 -8.06 33.98
N ALA A 301 13.66 -8.36 32.91
CA ALA A 301 14.85 -9.22 32.96
C ALA A 301 15.94 -8.67 33.89
N ASN A 302 16.11 -7.34 33.91
CA ASN A 302 17.01 -6.64 34.83
C ASN A 302 16.30 -6.35 36.15
N ARG A 303 16.19 -7.34 37.03
CA ARG A 303 15.48 -7.16 38.30
C ARG A 303 16.15 -6.18 39.27
N LEU A 304 17.46 -5.97 39.17
CA LEU A 304 18.19 -5.07 40.07
C LEU A 304 18.53 -3.77 39.34
N HIS A 305 18.16 -2.64 39.94
CA HIS A 305 18.45 -1.31 39.46
C HIS A 305 19.21 -0.52 40.52
N VAL A 306 20.22 0.22 40.10
CA VAL A 306 20.88 1.21 40.96
C VAL A 306 20.59 2.58 40.40
N SER A 307 20.26 3.53 41.26
CA SER A 307 20.10 4.92 40.86
C SER A 307 20.84 5.88 41.77
N VAL A 308 21.32 6.96 41.19
CA VAL A 308 22.04 8.04 41.86
C VAL A 308 21.47 9.37 41.39
N GLY A 309 21.37 10.35 42.28
CA GLY A 309 20.80 11.62 41.91
C GLY A 309 20.90 12.70 42.99
N GLY A 310 20.43 13.89 42.62
CA GLY A 310 20.29 15.00 43.54
C GLY A 310 18.94 14.97 44.23
N GLU A 311 18.91 15.34 45.51
CA GLU A 311 17.70 15.48 46.32
C GLU A 311 17.66 16.89 46.91
N LEU A 312 16.53 17.59 46.76
CA LEU A 312 16.24 18.88 47.35
C LEU A 312 15.15 18.70 48.39
N GLY A 313 15.46 19.02 49.64
CA GLY A 313 14.57 18.84 50.77
C GLY A 313 14.15 20.17 51.40
N PHE A 314 12.87 20.26 51.77
CA PHE A 314 12.36 21.27 52.68
C PHE A 314 11.82 20.58 53.92
N HIS A 315 12.20 21.06 55.11
CA HIS A 315 11.73 20.45 56.34
C HIS A 315 11.43 21.50 57.40
N SER A 316 10.38 21.24 58.19
CA SER A 316 10.09 22.01 59.40
C SER A 316 10.97 21.48 60.54
N SER A 317 12.01 22.22 60.91
CA SER A 317 12.97 21.84 61.94
C SER A 317 12.51 22.26 63.35
N SER A 318 12.42 21.29 64.26
CA SER A 318 12.30 21.46 65.72
C SER A 318 13.16 20.39 66.39
N PRO A 319 14.49 20.55 66.40
CA PRO A 319 15.42 19.49 66.77
C PRO A 319 15.63 19.40 68.29
N ARG A 320 14.55 19.37 69.08
CA ARG A 320 14.57 19.47 70.56
C ARG A 320 15.24 18.30 71.28
N GLN A 321 15.44 17.19 70.58
CA GLN A 321 16.12 16.02 71.13
C GLN A 321 17.60 16.00 70.80
N THR A 322 18.12 17.01 70.09
CA THR A 322 19.54 17.08 69.79
C THR A 322 20.36 17.42 71.03
N ARG A 323 21.46 16.69 71.21
CA ARG A 323 22.40 16.89 72.31
C ARG A 323 23.85 16.80 71.84
N GLY A 324 24.74 17.50 72.53
CA GLY A 324 26.17 17.51 72.27
C GLY A 324 26.97 17.84 73.53
N ASN A 325 28.27 17.59 73.52
CA ASN A 325 29.16 17.95 74.61
C ASN A 325 30.28 18.85 74.06
N LEU A 326 30.59 19.93 74.76
CA LEU A 326 31.73 20.79 74.50
C LEU A 326 32.31 21.23 75.85
N ASP A 327 33.62 21.01 76.03
CA ASP A 327 34.38 21.39 77.22
C ASP A 327 33.77 20.92 78.56
N GLY A 328 33.17 19.73 78.57
CA GLY A 328 32.56 19.14 79.77
C GLY A 328 31.14 19.63 80.08
N LEU A 329 30.57 20.50 79.24
CA LEU A 329 29.17 20.93 79.31
C LEU A 329 28.33 20.15 78.29
N GLU A 330 27.21 19.58 78.74
CA GLU A 330 26.18 19.02 77.85
C GLU A 330 25.28 20.16 77.35
N TYR A 331 25.15 20.31 76.03
CA TYR A 331 24.27 21.24 75.35
C TYR A 331 23.06 20.48 74.79
N SER A 332 21.85 21.01 74.98
CA SER A 332 20.63 20.50 74.36
C SER A 332 19.84 21.62 73.71
N PHE A 333 19.29 21.37 72.51
CA PHE A 333 18.52 22.37 71.78
C PHE A 333 17.17 22.65 72.45
N GLU A 334 16.87 23.93 72.71
CA GLU A 334 15.63 24.36 73.37
C GLU A 334 14.62 24.95 72.38
N GLY A 335 15.07 25.83 71.49
CA GLY A 335 14.21 26.48 70.51
C GLY A 335 14.99 27.36 69.54
N TRP A 336 14.32 27.83 68.49
CA TRP A 336 14.88 28.88 67.64
C TRP A 336 14.69 30.24 68.31
N SER A 337 15.66 31.14 68.14
CA SER A 337 15.57 32.52 68.60
C SER A 337 14.66 33.32 67.64
N GLU A 338 13.81 34.18 68.20
CA GLU A 338 13.06 35.20 67.47
C GLU A 338 13.28 36.56 68.13
N GLN A 339 13.89 37.52 67.41
CA GLN A 339 14.19 38.87 67.91
C GLN A 339 14.97 38.89 69.25
N GLY A 340 15.91 37.94 69.43
CA GLY A 340 16.73 37.85 70.65
C GLY A 340 15.97 37.33 71.88
N ARG A 341 14.79 36.72 71.71
CA ARG A 341 14.04 36.01 72.76
C ARG A 341 13.83 34.55 72.38
N SER A 342 13.83 33.70 73.41
CA SER A 342 13.42 32.29 73.32
C SER A 342 12.02 32.17 72.70
N ALA A 343 11.90 31.47 71.58
CA ALA A 343 10.62 31.04 71.05
C ALA A 343 10.55 29.50 71.07
N PRO A 344 10.28 28.88 72.25
CA PRO A 344 10.38 27.43 72.44
C PRO A 344 9.30 26.63 71.69
N ARG A 345 8.44 27.27 70.89
CA ARG A 345 7.43 26.65 70.01
C ARG A 345 7.59 27.02 68.54
N SER A 346 8.55 27.86 68.17
CA SER A 346 8.78 28.23 66.78
C SER A 346 9.35 27.05 65.99
N ARG A 347 8.93 26.96 64.73
CA ARG A 347 9.43 25.99 63.74
C ARG A 347 10.09 26.80 62.64
N ARG A 348 11.27 26.36 62.19
CA ARG A 348 11.95 26.98 61.05
C ARG A 348 11.88 26.05 59.85
N THR A 349 11.46 26.57 58.70
CA THR A 349 11.54 25.84 57.44
C THR A 349 12.95 26.00 56.90
N LEU A 350 13.68 24.90 56.82
CA LEU A 350 15.05 24.88 56.31
C LEU A 350 15.08 24.09 55.00
N GLY A 351 15.83 24.61 54.03
CA GLY A 351 16.11 23.94 52.76
C GLY A 351 17.47 23.26 52.80
N ALA A 352 17.59 22.06 52.23
CA ALA A 352 18.87 21.38 52.08
C ALA A 352 18.94 20.65 50.74
N GLY A 353 20.09 20.73 50.08
CA GLY A 353 20.42 19.91 48.92
C GLY A 353 21.27 18.71 49.32
N GLY A 354 21.19 17.64 48.55
CA GLY A 354 21.86 16.39 48.86
C GLY A 354 22.00 15.45 47.68
N ILE A 355 22.61 14.30 47.96
CA ILE A 355 22.76 13.18 47.02
C ILE A 355 21.99 11.99 47.59
N ARG A 356 21.34 11.24 46.70
CA ARG A 356 20.63 10.01 47.01
C ARG A 356 21.18 8.86 46.17
N LEU A 357 21.28 7.69 46.80
CA LEU A 357 21.69 6.42 46.21
C LEU A 357 20.64 5.37 46.54
N ASP A 358 20.09 4.72 45.52
CA ASP A 358 19.10 3.65 45.70
C ASP A 358 19.58 2.35 45.03
N ALA A 359 19.38 1.24 45.72
CA ALA A 359 19.39 -0.10 45.17
C ALA A 359 17.96 -0.65 45.21
N ILE A 360 17.42 -0.98 44.04
CA ILE A 360 16.00 -1.27 43.83
C ILE A 360 15.89 -2.63 43.16
N TRP A 361 15.05 -3.49 43.73
CA TRP A 361 14.58 -4.69 43.07
C TRP A 361 13.23 -4.42 42.43
N GLU A 362 13.04 -4.71 41.15
CA GLU A 362 11.79 -4.47 40.42
C GLU A 362 11.31 -5.74 39.72
N GLY A 363 10.10 -6.19 40.07
CA GLY A 363 9.31 -7.13 39.27
C GLY A 363 8.39 -6.37 38.31
N GLU A 364 7.45 -7.04 37.64
CA GLU A 364 6.59 -6.43 36.62
C GLU A 364 5.82 -5.20 37.14
N LEU A 365 5.03 -5.38 38.22
CA LEU A 365 4.26 -4.31 38.87
C LEU A 365 4.76 -3.97 40.28
N LEU A 366 5.23 -4.98 41.00
CA LEU A 366 5.70 -4.84 42.38
C LEU A 366 7.22 -4.88 42.44
N GLY A 367 7.78 -4.06 43.31
CA GLY A 367 9.20 -3.99 43.58
C GLY A 367 9.48 -3.63 45.03
N MET A 368 10.76 -3.54 45.35
CA MET A 368 11.24 -3.15 46.66
C MET A 368 12.53 -2.36 46.51
N THR A 369 12.58 -1.16 47.07
CA THR A 369 13.85 -0.45 47.27
C THR A 369 14.56 -1.16 48.41
N LEU A 370 15.57 -1.96 48.08
CA LEU A 370 16.35 -2.74 49.04
C LEU A 370 17.05 -1.81 50.04
N LEU A 371 17.65 -0.75 49.51
CA LEU A 371 18.38 0.25 50.25
C LEU A 371 18.24 1.60 49.56
N SER A 372 17.86 2.63 50.31
CA SER A 372 17.99 4.02 49.87
C SER A 372 18.75 4.81 50.93
N LEU A 373 19.84 5.44 50.51
CA LEU A 373 20.72 6.25 51.33
C LEU A 373 20.73 7.66 50.78
N SER A 374 20.42 8.66 51.60
CA SER A 374 20.66 10.06 51.23
C SER A 374 21.54 10.77 52.25
N TYR A 375 22.32 11.71 51.72
CA TYR A 375 23.08 12.68 52.49
C TYR A 375 22.65 14.07 52.01
N ALA A 376 22.10 14.87 52.91
CA ALA A 376 21.70 16.25 52.65
C ALA A 376 22.34 17.18 53.68
N GLY A 377 22.74 18.37 53.25
CA GLY A 377 23.34 19.34 54.15
C GLY A 377 23.31 20.75 53.59
N GLY A 378 23.53 21.73 54.47
CA GLY A 378 23.50 23.13 54.09
C GLY A 378 23.90 24.05 55.24
N GLY A 379 24.30 25.28 54.88
CA GLY A 379 24.41 26.36 55.85
C GLY A 379 23.02 26.77 56.34
N VAL A 380 22.90 27.03 57.64
CA VAL A 380 21.62 27.44 58.25
C VAL A 380 21.68 28.92 58.61
N ASN A 381 22.73 29.35 59.34
CA ASN A 381 22.97 30.71 59.80
C ASN A 381 21.76 31.31 60.56
N GLU A 382 21.18 30.53 61.46
CA GLU A 382 20.05 30.94 62.30
C GLU A 382 20.44 30.86 63.78
N GLU A 383 19.94 31.80 64.58
CA GLU A 383 20.15 31.78 66.02
C GLU A 383 19.20 30.78 66.70
N ALA A 384 19.76 29.99 67.60
CA ALA A 384 19.05 29.04 68.43
C ALA A 384 19.44 29.21 69.90
N GLU A 385 18.60 28.69 70.76
CA GLU A 385 18.82 28.67 72.19
C GLU A 385 19.18 27.26 72.64
N LEU A 386 20.29 27.14 73.36
CA LEU A 386 20.82 25.89 73.87
C LEU A 386 20.84 25.89 75.38
N TRP A 387 20.26 24.85 75.98
CA TRP A 387 20.33 24.62 77.42
C TRP A 387 21.60 23.86 77.80
N THR A 388 22.28 24.28 78.87
CA THR A 388 23.54 23.67 79.34
C THR A 388 23.40 22.90 80.66
N ARG A 389 24.12 21.78 80.81
CA ARG A 389 24.28 21.05 82.09
C ARG A 389 25.76 20.73 82.40
N PRO A 390 26.21 20.83 83.66
CA PRO A 390 25.46 21.20 84.88
C PRO A 390 25.17 22.72 85.02
N GLY A 391 25.60 23.54 84.07
CA GLY A 391 25.51 25.01 84.11
C GLY A 391 24.10 25.59 84.34
N GLY A 392 23.03 24.85 83.99
CA GLY A 392 21.65 25.19 84.36
C GLY A 392 21.13 26.48 83.72
N GLY A 393 21.74 26.91 82.61
CA GLY A 393 21.43 28.16 81.93
C GLY A 393 21.27 27.96 80.43
N SER A 394 20.51 28.88 79.84
CA SER A 394 20.31 29.01 78.41
C SER A 394 21.39 29.89 77.77
N VAL A 395 21.92 29.46 76.63
CA VAL A 395 22.95 30.16 75.85
C VAL A 395 22.47 30.29 74.41
N VAL A 396 22.54 31.51 73.86
CA VAL A 396 22.30 31.75 72.44
C VAL A 396 23.46 31.18 71.64
N ALA A 397 23.18 30.44 70.57
CA ALA A 397 24.15 29.88 69.66
C ALA A 397 23.73 30.09 68.20
N GLU A 398 24.69 30.36 67.34
CA GLU A 398 24.48 30.41 65.89
C GLU A 398 24.57 29.00 65.31
N VAL A 399 23.49 28.52 64.68
CA VAL A 399 23.50 27.24 63.96
C VAL A 399 24.11 27.46 62.59
N GLU A 400 25.38 27.07 62.45
CA GLU A 400 26.18 27.30 61.24
C GLU A 400 25.79 26.32 60.13
N ARG A 401 25.58 25.05 60.49
CA ARG A 401 25.41 23.97 59.52
C ARG A 401 24.48 22.88 60.02
N ARG A 402 23.73 22.31 59.09
CA ARG A 402 22.96 21.08 59.28
C ARG A 402 23.46 20.00 58.32
N GLU A 403 23.59 18.79 58.83
CA GLU A 403 23.87 17.58 58.08
C GLU A 403 22.84 16.52 58.44
N LEU A 404 22.30 15.84 57.43
CA LEU A 404 21.29 14.81 57.56
C LEU A 404 21.69 13.59 56.73
N ILE A 405 21.75 12.44 57.39
CA ILE A 405 21.90 11.14 56.72
C ILE A 405 20.59 10.38 56.90
N SER A 406 19.99 9.96 55.79
CA SER A 406 18.74 9.20 55.80
C SER A 406 18.97 7.80 55.26
N LEU A 407 18.54 6.79 56.02
CA LEU A 407 18.54 5.40 55.60
C LEU A 407 17.11 4.88 55.52
N ARG A 408 16.74 4.40 54.33
CA ARG A 408 15.40 3.91 53.97
C ARG A 408 15.52 2.48 53.45
N PRO A 409 15.55 1.47 54.33
CA PRO A 409 15.61 0.08 53.91
C PRO A 409 14.23 -0.42 53.46
N LEU A 410 14.21 -1.41 52.57
CA LEU A 410 13.03 -2.24 52.25
C LEU A 410 11.74 -1.43 51.99
N GLN A 411 11.81 -0.41 51.13
CA GLN A 411 10.61 0.36 50.76
C GLN A 411 9.79 -0.45 49.76
N LEU A 412 8.51 -0.70 50.06
CA LEU A 412 7.59 -1.32 49.12
C LEU A 412 7.36 -0.37 47.96
N ARG A 413 7.42 -0.87 46.73
CA ARG A 413 7.31 -0.08 45.50
C ARG A 413 6.28 -0.69 44.55
N TYR A 414 5.43 0.14 43.98
CA TYR A 414 4.48 -0.22 42.93
C TYR A 414 4.76 0.63 41.70
N ARG A 415 4.77 0.03 40.50
CA ARG A 415 5.01 0.72 39.23
C ARG A 415 3.96 0.34 38.20
N MET A 416 3.70 1.24 37.26
CA MET A 416 2.89 0.96 36.08
C MET A 416 3.73 1.22 34.85
N ILE A 417 3.82 0.25 33.95
CA ILE A 417 4.63 0.37 32.73
C ILE A 417 3.73 0.95 31.64
N TRP A 418 3.95 2.22 31.28
CA TRP A 418 3.27 2.86 30.16
C TRP A 418 4.31 3.26 29.12
N GLN A 419 4.52 2.37 28.13
CA GLN A 419 5.61 2.52 27.17
C GLN A 419 6.94 2.72 27.92
N ASN A 420 7.79 3.65 27.48
CA ASN A 420 9.03 4.01 28.15
C ASN A 420 8.87 5.01 29.32
N LEU A 421 7.64 5.32 29.76
CA LEU A 421 7.35 6.20 30.89
C LEU A 421 6.69 5.41 32.05
N VAL A 422 7.42 5.23 33.14
CA VAL A 422 7.06 4.33 34.24
C VAL A 422 6.79 5.14 35.53
N PRO A 423 5.54 5.55 35.79
CA PRO A 423 5.14 6.06 37.10
C PRO A 423 5.27 4.99 38.18
N HIS A 424 5.61 5.44 39.39
CA HIS A 424 5.74 4.58 40.56
C HIS A 424 5.33 5.28 41.85
N ALA A 425 4.93 4.48 42.83
CA ALA A 425 4.72 4.88 44.21
C ALA A 425 5.59 4.00 45.13
N GLU A 426 6.05 4.56 46.24
CA GLU A 426 6.83 3.85 47.24
C GLU A 426 6.39 4.21 48.66
N ALA A 427 6.42 3.24 49.56
CA ALA A 427 6.08 3.42 50.95
C ALA A 427 6.99 2.58 51.86
N GLY A 428 7.37 3.12 53.01
CA GLY A 428 8.18 2.39 53.96
C GLY A 428 8.55 3.18 55.19
N LEU A 429 9.59 2.70 55.88
CA LEU A 429 10.12 3.30 57.09
C LEU A 429 11.57 3.71 56.87
N GLY A 430 12.07 4.65 57.64
CA GLY A 430 13.47 5.01 57.62
C GLY A 430 13.96 5.59 58.93
N VAL A 431 15.27 5.82 58.98
CA VAL A 431 15.94 6.46 60.11
C VAL A 431 16.81 7.60 59.60
N ASN A 432 16.67 8.74 60.24
CA ASN A 432 17.40 9.97 59.97
C ASN A 432 18.38 10.24 61.10
N TRP A 433 19.66 10.42 60.79
CA TRP A 433 20.66 10.95 61.71
C TRP A 433 20.96 12.39 61.34
N GLU A 434 20.60 13.30 62.24
CA GLU A 434 20.78 14.74 62.07
C GLU A 434 21.91 15.24 62.96
N ARG A 435 22.79 16.05 62.40
CA ARG A 435 23.87 16.75 63.10
C ARG A 435 23.75 18.24 62.83
N LEU A 436 23.73 19.02 63.91
CA LEU A 436 23.70 20.47 63.89
C LEU A 436 25.02 20.97 64.48
N ARG A 437 25.74 21.77 63.71
CA ARG A 437 26.91 22.49 64.21
C ARG A 437 26.44 23.85 64.68
N ALA A 438 26.52 24.09 65.98
CA ALA A 438 26.11 25.33 66.61
C ALA A 438 27.29 25.97 67.33
N ARG A 439 27.47 27.28 67.21
CA ARG A 439 28.52 28.04 67.88
C ARG A 439 27.90 28.94 68.95
N PRO A 440 28.09 28.63 70.24
CA PRO A 440 27.62 29.50 71.32
C PRO A 440 28.19 30.91 71.18
N VAL A 441 27.35 31.93 71.40
CA VAL A 441 27.77 33.34 71.34
C VAL A 441 28.84 33.58 72.40
N GLY A 442 30.00 34.10 72.00
CA GLY A 442 31.15 34.31 72.88
C GLY A 442 32.12 33.13 73.00
N SER A 443 31.85 32.00 72.31
CA SER A 443 32.77 30.87 72.19
C SER A 443 33.45 30.86 70.81
N GLU A 444 34.73 30.48 70.76
CA GLU A 444 35.45 30.20 69.51
C GLU A 444 35.20 28.77 68.99
N ALA A 445 34.70 27.86 69.86
CA ALA A 445 34.43 26.48 69.52
C ALA A 445 32.95 26.21 69.23
N SER A 446 32.67 25.40 68.20
CA SER A 446 31.31 24.93 67.86
C SER A 446 31.01 23.60 68.56
N VAL A 447 29.81 23.45 69.10
CA VAL A 447 29.25 22.18 69.60
C VAL A 447 28.50 21.45 68.48
N ILE A 448 28.65 20.13 68.42
CA ILE A 448 27.88 19.28 67.49
C ILE A 448 26.72 18.66 68.27
N LEU A 449 25.51 19.06 67.94
CA LEU A 449 24.28 18.49 68.49
C LEU A 449 23.80 17.39 67.53
N SER A 450 23.44 16.22 68.06
CA SER A 450 23.03 15.08 67.24
C SER A 450 21.72 14.45 67.72
N GLN A 451 20.92 13.94 66.78
CA GLN A 451 19.74 13.13 67.08
C GLN A 451 19.50 12.07 66.01
N ALA A 452 18.78 11.01 66.39
CA ALA A 452 18.29 9.98 65.47
C ALA A 452 16.76 9.92 65.53
N ARG A 453 16.08 9.88 64.37
CA ARG A 453 14.62 9.86 64.29
C ARG A 453 14.15 8.82 63.29
N ALA A 454 13.22 7.96 63.70
CA ALA A 454 12.51 7.10 62.77
C ALA A 454 11.35 7.85 62.10
N PHE A 455 10.98 7.47 60.88
CA PHE A 455 9.90 8.11 60.12
C PHE A 455 9.16 7.13 59.22
N TRP A 456 7.91 7.45 58.91
CA TRP A 456 7.19 6.89 57.77
C TRP A 456 7.54 7.66 56.52
N SER A 457 7.68 6.96 55.41
CA SER A 457 8.00 7.54 54.12
C SER A 457 6.98 7.16 53.07
N LEU A 458 6.49 8.15 52.33
CA LEU A 458 5.58 7.98 51.20
C LEU A 458 6.14 8.76 50.02
N GLY A 459 6.37 8.09 48.90
CA GLY A 459 6.92 8.69 47.69
C GLY A 459 6.13 8.34 46.45
N ALA A 460 6.21 9.21 45.46
CA ALA A 460 5.71 8.98 44.11
C ALA A 460 6.67 9.60 43.11
N GLY A 461 6.79 9.02 41.94
CA GLY A 461 7.69 9.51 40.91
C GLY A 461 7.40 8.94 39.54
N VAL A 462 8.12 9.43 38.55
CA VAL A 462 8.04 8.94 37.17
C VAL A 462 9.44 8.69 36.68
N ARG A 463 9.64 7.56 36.03
CA ARG A 463 10.92 7.17 35.43
C ARG A 463 10.76 7.01 33.93
N TYR A 464 11.55 7.75 33.17
CA TYR A 464 11.69 7.63 31.73
C TYR A 464 12.84 6.68 31.40
N HIS A 465 12.58 5.67 30.58
CA HIS A 465 13.58 4.71 30.10
C HIS A 465 14.04 5.10 28.69
N PHE A 466 15.35 5.30 28.52
CA PHE A 466 15.93 5.50 27.18
C PHE A 466 16.10 4.14 26.47
N ASP A 467 16.44 3.14 27.26
CA ASP A 467 16.52 1.73 26.90
C ASP A 467 16.23 0.87 28.16
N PRO A 468 16.15 -0.48 28.07
CA PRO A 468 15.88 -1.32 29.24
C PRO A 468 16.93 -1.26 30.37
N ARG A 469 18.07 -0.60 30.17
CA ARG A 469 19.15 -0.41 31.14
C ARG A 469 19.15 1.01 31.70
N TRP A 470 19.07 2.03 30.86
CA TRP A 470 19.24 3.42 31.28
C TRP A 470 17.93 4.16 31.47
N SER A 471 17.85 4.92 32.56
CA SER A 471 16.67 5.68 32.89
C SER A 471 16.99 6.98 33.61
N VAL A 472 16.07 7.94 33.51
CA VAL A 472 16.05 9.15 34.33
C VAL A 472 14.70 9.25 35.01
N GLY A 473 14.64 9.71 36.25
CA GLY A 473 13.39 9.83 36.97
C GLY A 473 13.34 11.05 37.85
N VAL A 474 12.12 11.51 38.08
CA VAL A 474 11.80 12.53 39.07
C VAL A 474 10.95 11.88 40.16
N SER A 475 11.19 12.26 41.40
CA SER A 475 10.45 11.73 42.54
C SER A 475 10.14 12.83 43.54
N TYR A 476 9.01 12.68 44.21
CA TYR A 476 8.61 13.45 45.37
C TYR A 476 8.35 12.49 46.52
N ARG A 477 8.81 12.84 47.72
CA ARG A 477 8.64 12.02 48.92
C ARG A 477 8.33 12.90 50.11
N THR A 478 7.42 12.42 50.96
CA THR A 478 7.14 12.96 52.28
C THR A 478 7.61 12.00 53.36
N GLU A 479 8.34 12.50 54.34
CA GLU A 479 8.83 11.78 55.50
C GLU A 479 8.20 12.34 56.76
N ILE A 480 7.44 11.53 57.48
CA ILE A 480 6.69 11.91 58.67
C ILE A 480 7.36 11.25 59.89
N TYR A 481 7.96 12.07 60.75
CA TYR A 481 8.69 11.54 61.90
C TYR A 481 7.76 10.87 62.91
N LEU A 482 8.21 9.72 63.42
CA LEU A 482 7.56 8.99 64.51
C LEU A 482 7.84 9.68 65.85
N GLY A 483 6.82 9.79 66.71
CA GLY A 483 6.95 10.30 68.08
C GLY A 483 6.02 11.48 68.40
N ARG A 484 6.25 12.12 69.55
CA ARG A 484 5.39 13.21 70.08
C ARG A 484 5.52 14.53 69.30
N GLU A 485 6.64 14.73 68.60
CA GLU A 485 6.87 15.93 67.79
C GLU A 485 6.54 15.66 66.33
N GLN A 486 5.32 16.00 65.92
CA GLN A 486 4.87 15.87 64.54
C GLN A 486 5.57 16.91 63.66
N GLY A 487 6.48 16.44 62.82
CA GLY A 487 7.13 17.21 61.75
C GLY A 487 7.18 16.38 60.48
N ALA A 488 7.18 17.06 59.33
CA ALA A 488 7.31 16.43 58.02
C ALA A 488 8.48 17.04 57.25
N GLN A 489 9.10 16.21 56.43
CA GLN A 489 10.15 16.58 55.47
C GLN A 489 9.66 16.22 54.07
N HIS A 490 9.80 17.17 53.15
CA HIS A 490 9.41 17.03 51.75
C HIS A 490 10.66 17.01 50.90
N LEU A 491 10.81 15.99 50.06
CA LEU A 491 12.00 15.73 49.26
C LEU A 491 11.62 15.65 47.78
N PHE A 492 12.34 16.38 46.94
CA PHE A 492 12.23 16.33 45.49
C PHE A 492 13.54 15.80 44.92
N GLY A 493 13.51 14.69 44.20
CA GLY A 493 14.69 14.04 43.67
C GLY A 493 14.70 13.97 42.16
N VAL A 494 15.86 14.16 41.55
CA VAL A 494 16.14 13.83 40.14
C VAL A 494 17.20 12.74 40.13
N MET A 495 16.85 11.57 39.60
CA MET A 495 17.64 10.34 39.69
C MET A 495 18.01 9.84 38.29
N VAL A 496 19.24 9.41 38.10
CA VAL A 496 19.65 8.63 36.94
C VAL A 496 19.83 7.18 37.39
N GLY A 497 19.19 6.25 36.70
CA GLY A 497 19.16 4.84 37.04
C GLY A 497 19.75 3.95 35.95
N ALA A 498 20.46 2.92 36.37
CA ALA A 498 20.98 1.85 35.52
C ALA A 498 20.48 0.48 36.02
N GLY A 499 19.91 -0.32 35.13
CA GLY A 499 19.60 -1.74 35.35
C GLY A 499 20.87 -2.57 35.31
N ILE A 500 21.08 -3.38 36.34
CA ILE A 500 22.21 -4.30 36.44
C ILE A 500 21.77 -5.63 35.81
N PRO A 501 22.46 -6.11 34.76
CA PRO A 501 22.17 -7.41 34.18
C PRO A 501 22.41 -8.52 35.20
N GLN A 502 21.70 -9.64 35.04
CA GLN A 502 21.83 -10.76 35.97
C GLN A 502 23.29 -11.23 36.05
N ILE A 503 23.86 -11.12 37.25
CA ILE A 503 25.19 -11.69 37.54
C ILE A 503 24.98 -13.19 37.78
N PRO A 504 25.66 -14.08 37.02
CA PRO A 504 25.56 -15.52 37.23
C PRO A 504 25.86 -15.88 38.70
N GLY A 505 24.91 -16.55 39.37
CA GLY A 505 25.02 -16.95 40.79
C GLY A 505 24.31 -16.02 41.79
N LEU A 506 23.77 -14.88 41.36
CA LEU A 506 23.02 -13.91 42.19
C LEU A 506 21.57 -13.70 41.68
N SER A 507 20.98 -14.72 41.06
CA SER A 507 19.58 -14.66 40.62
C SER A 507 18.67 -15.03 41.79
N PRO A 508 17.95 -14.09 42.44
CA PRO A 508 16.94 -14.46 43.42
C PRO A 508 15.87 -15.31 42.71
N GLN A 509 15.69 -16.54 43.19
CA GLN A 509 14.62 -17.41 42.69
C GLN A 509 13.27 -16.75 42.99
N PRO A 510 12.33 -16.75 42.02
CA PRO A 510 11.01 -16.19 42.26
C PRO A 510 10.33 -16.93 43.43
N PRO A 511 9.51 -16.25 44.26
CA PRO A 511 8.82 -16.87 45.40
C PRO A 511 7.94 -18.07 45.03
N GLU A 512 7.55 -18.18 43.76
CA GLU A 512 6.75 -19.29 43.23
C GLU A 512 7.55 -20.60 43.08
N GLN A 513 8.88 -20.53 43.15
CA GLN A 513 9.81 -21.65 43.05
C GLN A 513 10.52 -21.98 44.37
N LEU A 514 10.23 -21.22 45.44
CA LEU A 514 10.68 -21.45 46.82
C LEU A 514 9.52 -21.97 47.65
#